data_AF-A0A942WJW9-F1
#
_entry.id   AF-A0A942WJW9-F1
#
_cell.length_a   1.000
_cell.length_b   1.000
_cell.length_c   1.000
_cell.angle_alpha   90.00
_cell.angle_beta   90.00
_cell.angle_gamma   90.00
#
_symmetry.space_group_name_H-M   'P 1'
#
loop_
_entity.id
_entity.type
_entity.pdbx_description
1 polymer ?
#
loop_
_entity_poly.entity_id
_entity_poly.type
_entity_poly.pdbx_seq_one_letter_code
_entity_poly.pdbx_strand_id
1 'polypeptide(L)'
;MPYNFMGDLYKREIVEKLQKLGYNVKSVNALNKIMEQMGLLVHYANGWGTTDKGAKFSMWHKGVFNSDAWHPELVDEIIKFLENK
;
A
#
# COMPACT_ATOMS: atom_id res chain seq x y z
N MET A 1 7.56 -24.40 -5.69
CA MET A 1 6.57 -23.77 -6.58
C MET A 1 6.96 -22.31 -6.72
N PRO A 2 7.40 -21.80 -7.89
CA PRO A 2 7.78 -20.39 -7.99
C PRO A 2 6.59 -19.60 -8.52
N TYR A 3 5.66 -19.23 -7.64
CA TYR A 3 4.62 -18.24 -7.94
C TYR A 3 5.02 -16.91 -7.30
N ASN A 4 6.11 -16.33 -7.80
CA ASN A 4 6.47 -14.94 -7.50
C ASN A 4 7.32 -14.40 -8.65
N PHE A 5 6.66 -14.11 -9.78
CA PHE A 5 7.34 -13.47 -10.91
C PHE A 5 7.57 -11.96 -10.65
N MET A 6 6.91 -11.37 -9.64
CA MET A 6 7.09 -9.96 -9.24
C MET A 6 7.26 -9.71 -7.72
N GLY A 7 7.02 -10.70 -6.85
CA GLY A 7 7.17 -10.51 -5.41
C GLY A 7 5.99 -9.77 -4.80
N ASP A 8 5.27 -10.39 -3.86
CA ASP A 8 4.47 -9.62 -2.92
C ASP A 8 5.37 -8.66 -2.13
N LEU A 9 4.93 -7.41 -1.96
CA LEU A 9 5.60 -6.46 -1.08
C LEU A 9 4.81 -6.31 0.21
N TYR A 10 5.52 -6.47 1.32
CA TYR A 10 5.00 -6.09 2.61
C TYR A 10 4.95 -4.56 2.73
N LYS A 11 3.96 -4.05 3.48
CA LYS A 11 3.87 -2.60 3.77
C LYS A 11 5.17 -1.99 4.29
N ARG A 12 5.94 -2.76 5.07
CA ARG A 12 7.26 -2.33 5.55
C ARG A 12 8.26 -2.14 4.40
N GLU A 13 8.30 -3.05 3.45
CA GLU A 13 9.17 -2.95 2.28
C GLU A 13 8.78 -1.78 1.37
N ILE A 14 7.47 -1.50 1.24
CA ILE A 14 6.96 -0.32 0.54
C ILE A 14 7.47 0.96 1.21
N VAL A 15 7.36 1.05 2.55
CA VAL A 15 7.91 2.18 3.31
C VAL A 15 9.42 2.33 3.07
N GLU A 16 10.19 1.25 3.14
CA GLU A 16 11.64 1.27 2.92
C GLU A 16 12.01 1.69 1.49
N LYS A 17 11.27 1.23 0.47
CA LYS A 17 11.45 1.65 -0.93
C LYS A 17 11.16 3.14 -1.11
N LEU A 18 10.05 3.63 -0.55
CA LEU A 18 9.68 5.05 -0.61
C LEU A 18 10.74 5.92 0.07
N GLN A 19 11.25 5.50 1.23
CA GLN A 19 12.34 6.20 1.93
C GLN A 19 13.64 6.24 1.11
N LYS A 20 14.03 5.12 0.48
CA LYS A 20 15.21 5.06 -0.39
C LYS A 20 15.11 5.99 -1.61
N LEU A 21 13.88 6.23 -2.08
CA LEU A 21 13.60 7.18 -3.16
C LEU A 21 13.53 8.64 -2.69
N GLY A 22 13.65 8.90 -1.38
CA GLY A 22 13.64 10.25 -0.80
C GLY A 22 12.28 10.73 -0.28
N TYR A 23 11.25 9.88 -0.30
CA TYR A 23 9.93 10.24 0.22
C TYR A 23 9.88 10.16 1.75
N ASN A 24 9.27 11.15 2.40
CA ASN A 24 9.15 11.26 3.86
C ASN A 24 8.04 10.36 4.44
N VAL A 25 8.09 9.05 4.17
CA VAL A 25 7.17 8.06 4.75
C VAL A 25 7.83 7.39 5.94
N LYS A 26 7.53 7.85 7.16
CA LYS A 26 8.24 7.45 8.39
C LYS A 26 7.82 6.10 8.96
N SER A 27 6.64 5.59 8.60
CA SER A 27 6.09 4.37 9.20
C SER A 27 5.00 3.75 8.33
N VAL A 28 4.65 2.50 8.62
CA VAL A 28 3.50 1.81 8.00
C VAL A 28 2.18 2.57 8.26
N ASN A 29 2.05 3.21 9.42
CA ASN A 29 0.90 4.06 9.71
C ASN A 29 0.83 5.29 8.78
N ALA A 30 1.97 5.92 8.49
CA ALA A 30 2.03 7.02 7.53
C ALA A 30 1.66 6.54 6.12
N LEU A 31 2.15 5.37 5.71
CA LEU A 31 1.76 4.73 4.45
C LEU A 31 0.24 4.46 4.40
N ASN A 32 -0.35 3.88 5.45
CA ASN A 32 -1.79 3.62 5.51
C ASN A 32 -2.62 4.91 5.34
N LYS A 33 -2.18 6.02 5.95
CA LYS A 33 -2.85 7.32 5.79
C LYS A 33 -2.75 7.87 4.37
N ILE A 34 -1.62 7.68 3.68
CA ILE A 34 -1.49 8.05 2.26
C ILE A 34 -2.44 7.21 1.41
N MET A 35 -2.45 5.89 1.63
CA MET A 35 -3.34 4.97 0.92
C MET A 35 -4.82 5.25 1.20
N GLU A 36 -5.15 5.71 2.41
CA GLU A 36 -6.49 6.21 2.77
C GLU A 36 -6.83 7.48 1.98
N GLN A 37 -5.92 8.46 1.90
CA GLN A 37 -6.12 9.66 1.08
C GLN A 37 -6.31 9.35 -0.41
N MET A 38 -5.66 8.30 -0.92
CA MET A 38 -5.84 7.80 -2.29
C MET A 38 -7.17 7.04 -2.51
N GLY A 39 -7.90 6.73 -1.43
CA GLY A 39 -9.12 5.94 -1.43
C GLY A 39 -8.89 4.42 -1.59
N LEU A 40 -7.67 3.93 -1.33
CA LEU A 40 -7.31 2.51 -1.40
C LEU A 40 -7.62 1.76 -0.10
N LEU A 41 -7.53 2.49 1.02
CA LEU A 41 -7.89 2.00 2.35
C LEU A 41 -9.00 2.86 2.93
N VAL A 42 -9.77 2.27 3.83
CA VAL A 42 -10.71 2.98 4.69
C VAL A 42 -10.40 2.62 6.14
N HIS A 43 -10.25 3.63 6.99
CA HIS A 43 -9.99 3.42 8.41
C HIS A 43 -11.29 3.09 9.15
N TYR A 44 -11.31 1.95 9.85
CA TYR A 44 -12.42 1.49 10.68
C TYR A 44 -11.91 1.18 12.09
N ALA A 45 -12.39 1.93 13.08
CA ALA A 45 -12.02 1.79 14.49
C ALA A 45 -10.49 1.71 14.70
N ASN A 46 -9.94 0.50 14.85
CA ASN A 46 -8.53 0.23 15.14
C ASN A 46 -7.77 -0.39 13.95
N GLY A 47 -8.34 -0.39 12.73
CA GLY A 47 -7.73 -1.04 11.57
C GLY A 47 -8.07 -0.38 10.24
N TRP A 48 -7.48 -0.91 9.17
CA TRP A 48 -7.73 -0.44 7.81
C TRP A 48 -8.31 -1.58 6.97
N GLY A 49 -9.43 -1.32 6.31
CA GLY A 49 -10.03 -2.21 5.33
C GLY A 49 -9.64 -1.82 3.91
N THR A 50 -9.34 -2.82 3.07
CA THR A 50 -9.09 -2.61 1.64
C THR A 50 -10.39 -2.28 0.89
N THR A 51 -10.42 -1.14 0.20
CA THR A 51 -11.57 -0.73 -0.65
C THR A 51 -11.59 -1.48 -1.98
N ASP A 52 -12.66 -1.35 -2.78
CA ASP A 52 -12.69 -1.88 -4.15
C ASP A 52 -11.55 -1.38 -5.03
N LYS A 53 -11.11 -0.13 -4.82
CA LYS A 53 -9.98 0.47 -5.55
C LYS A 53 -8.66 -0.13 -5.07
N GLY A 54 -8.51 -0.32 -3.76
CA GLY A 54 -7.33 -0.96 -3.16
C GLY A 54 -7.19 -2.44 -3.50
N ALA A 55 -8.31 -3.14 -3.73
CA ALA A 55 -8.31 -4.57 -4.08
C ALA A 55 -7.54 -4.87 -5.37
N LYS A 56 -7.43 -3.90 -6.29
CA LYS A 56 -6.63 -4.04 -7.52
C LYS A 56 -5.12 -4.20 -7.25
N PHE A 57 -4.65 -3.63 -6.15
CA PHE A 57 -3.24 -3.64 -5.75
C PHE A 57 -2.98 -4.57 -4.58
N SER A 58 -4.02 -5.14 -3.97
CA SER A 58 -3.84 -6.09 -2.87
C SER A 58 -3.55 -7.47 -3.45
N MET A 59 -2.64 -8.21 -2.83
CA MET A 59 -2.49 -9.65 -3.11
C MET A 59 -3.67 -10.47 -2.56
N TRP A 60 -4.59 -9.80 -1.84
CA TRP A 60 -5.77 -10.38 -1.23
C TRP A 60 -7.05 -9.79 -1.82
N HIS A 61 -8.20 -10.36 -1.43
CA HIS A 61 -9.51 -9.96 -1.94
C HIS A 61 -9.99 -8.65 -1.28
N LYS A 62 -11.06 -8.06 -1.84
CA LYS A 62 -11.77 -6.92 -1.23
C LYS A 62 -12.16 -7.22 0.22
N GLY A 63 -12.06 -6.21 1.09
CA GLY A 63 -12.57 -6.28 2.46
C GLY A 63 -11.65 -7.00 3.45
N VAL A 64 -10.44 -7.36 3.04
CA VAL A 64 -9.42 -7.85 3.96
C VAL A 64 -8.96 -6.72 4.87
N PHE A 65 -9.13 -6.93 6.17
CA PHE A 65 -8.64 -6.05 7.21
C PHE A 65 -7.14 -6.24 7.39
N ASN A 66 -6.41 -5.12 7.52
CA ASN A 66 -4.97 -5.09 7.79
C ASN A 66 -4.17 -5.94 6.78
N SER A 67 -4.54 -5.86 5.51
CA SER A 67 -3.82 -6.52 4.44
C SER A 67 -2.36 -6.07 4.42
N ASP A 68 -1.44 -7.01 4.55
CA ASP A 68 -0.01 -6.73 4.64
C ASP A 68 0.75 -6.92 3.33
N ALA A 69 0.19 -7.68 2.38
CA ALA A 69 0.82 -8.00 1.11
C ALA A 69 0.15 -7.27 -0.07
N TRP A 70 0.98 -6.58 -0.86
CA TRP A 70 0.55 -5.69 -1.95
C TRP A 70 1.37 -5.92 -3.21
N HIS A 71 0.79 -5.56 -4.34
CA HIS A 71 1.43 -5.61 -5.65
C HIS A 71 2.49 -4.51 -5.76
N PRO A 72 3.67 -4.78 -6.35
CA PRO A 72 4.74 -3.79 -6.48
C PRO A 72 4.35 -2.48 -7.16
N GLU A 73 3.41 -2.55 -8.12
CA GLU A 73 2.85 -1.39 -8.84
C GLU A 73 2.21 -0.34 -7.90
N LEU A 74 1.82 -0.74 -6.69
CA LEU A 74 1.32 0.19 -5.68
C LEU A 74 2.36 1.28 -5.35
N VAL A 75 3.66 0.95 -5.38
CA VAL A 75 4.73 1.91 -5.10
C VAL A 75 4.71 3.05 -6.11
N ASP A 76 4.60 2.71 -7.40
CA ASP A 76 4.57 3.69 -8.48
C ASP A 76 3.32 4.58 -8.41
N GLU A 77 2.17 4.00 -8.07
CA GLU A 77 0.93 4.77 -7.88
C GLU A 77 0.99 5.71 -6.67
N ILE A 78 1.63 5.30 -5.57
CA ILE A 78 1.87 6.17 -4.42
C ILE A 78 2.81 7.31 -4.81
N ILE A 79 3.88 7.02 -5.55
CA ILE A 79 4.84 8.04 -6.04
C ILE A 79 4.11 9.07 -6.89
N LYS A 80 3.34 8.62 -7.90
CA LYS A 80 2.53 9.51 -8.75
C LYS A 80 1.59 10.38 -7.92
N PHE A 81 0.96 9.82 -6.89
CA PHE A 81 0.07 10.59 -6.02
C PHE A 81 0.82 11.64 -5.19
N LEU A 82 2.02 11.32 -4.70
CA LEU A 82 2.84 12.24 -3.93
C LEU A 82 3.45 13.36 -4.78
N GLU A 83 3.77 13.09 -6.05
CA GLU A 83 4.31 14.08 -6.99
C GLU A 83 3.23 15.02 -7.58
N ASN A 84 1.99 14.54 -7.72
CA ASN A 84 0.86 15.34 -8.23
C ASN A 84 0.13 16.15 -7.14
N LYS A 85 0.73 16.29 -5.95
CA LYS A 85 0.14 16.95 -4.78
C LYS A 85 0.92 18.22 -4.43
#